data_AF-A0A0L0AN22-F1
#
_entry.id   AF-A0A0L0AN22-F1
#
_cell.length_a   1.000
_cell.length_b   1.000
_cell.length_c   1.000
_cell.angle_alpha   90.00
_cell.angle_beta   90.00
_cell.angle_gamma   90.00
#
_symmetry.space_group_name_H-M   'P 1'
#
loop_
_entity.id
_entity.type
_entity.pdbx_description
1 polymer ?
#
loop_
_entity_poly.entity_id
_entity_poly.type
_entity_poly.pdbx_seq_one_letter_code
_entity_poly.pdbx_strand_id
1 'polypeptide(L)'
;MDNKYILVAALLFISTVAQATQNENIQHQLFRRATLQETTWLNQQADLHSVHCADLFVASDISTTTAYSLAPVVMTFSSRPLFVQGRMTCQLTLSRNTPGSLELFAREDGYLGNAQYTLTHTGVNADGYISKGVEGWHFSCETRENVNEQEADFHGCFINDDNFYIQKVPELTALEVPEGYLISVGKMRFNPISQLRIGKSEFITAADFPFIYGDNAAQAIANLEGDKRVSWSWGDLRSRQIRTRTLSPQIATLARPAVKVLDRAWASYQ
;
A
#
# COMPACT_ATOMS: atom_id res chain seq x y z
N MET A 1 40.60 23.90 17.23
CA MET A 1 39.95 24.09 15.91
C MET A 1 39.17 22.83 15.64
N ASP A 2 37.87 22.94 15.87
CA ASP A 2 36.87 21.91 15.63
C ASP A 2 36.78 21.59 14.14
N ASN A 3 36.67 20.31 13.80
CA ASN A 3 36.10 19.87 12.54
C ASN A 3 35.28 18.59 12.78
N LYS A 4 33.96 18.79 12.81
CA LYS A 4 32.94 17.75 12.61
C LYS A 4 32.89 17.40 11.12
N TYR A 5 32.54 16.15 10.81
CA TYR A 5 31.73 15.61 9.69
C TYR A 5 32.19 14.16 9.46
N ILE A 6 31.43 13.16 9.95
CA ILE A 6 30.43 12.36 9.21
C ILE A 6 31.05 11.10 8.51
N LEU A 7 30.32 9.98 8.67
CA LEU A 7 30.27 8.74 7.88
C LEU A 7 31.29 7.62 8.15
N VAL A 8 30.79 6.58 8.84
CA VAL A 8 30.85 5.15 8.42
C VAL A 8 29.53 4.53 8.92
N ALA A 9 28.46 4.41 8.13
CA ALA A 9 28.20 3.42 7.07
C ALA A 9 28.30 1.94 7.52
N ALA A 10 27.15 1.27 7.47
CA ALA A 10 26.96 -0.19 7.36
C ALA A 10 27.14 -1.08 8.61
N LEU A 11 25.99 -1.50 9.16
CA LEU A 11 25.63 -2.88 9.55
C LEU A 11 24.10 -2.84 9.79
N LEU A 12 23.26 -3.06 8.77
CA LEU A 12 22.63 -4.37 8.47
C LEU A 12 22.10 -5.03 9.76
N PHE A 13 20.78 -5.04 9.95
CA PHE A 13 19.96 -6.23 9.69
C PHE A 13 20.69 -7.53 10.06
N ILE A 14 20.28 -8.15 11.17
CA ILE A 14 19.85 -9.57 11.28
C ILE A 14 19.72 -9.92 12.78
N SER A 15 18.57 -10.54 13.10
CA SER A 15 18.30 -11.42 14.25
C SER A 15 18.48 -10.90 15.68
N THR A 16 17.36 -10.67 16.36
CA THR A 16 17.17 -11.33 17.65
C THR A 16 15.84 -12.08 17.64
N VAL A 17 15.98 -13.40 17.54
CA VAL A 17 14.95 -14.37 17.89
C VAL A 17 14.70 -14.23 19.39
N ALA A 18 13.42 -14.26 19.79
CA ALA A 18 12.91 -14.64 21.09
C ALA A 18 13.69 -14.19 22.34
N GLN A 19 13.18 -13.16 23.02
CA GLN A 19 13.10 -13.22 24.48
C GLN A 19 11.69 -12.85 24.90
N ALA A 20 10.92 -13.90 25.20
CA ALA A 20 9.85 -13.80 26.17
C ALA A 20 10.51 -13.48 27.52
N THR A 21 10.31 -12.28 28.02
CA THR A 21 10.37 -11.99 29.44
C THR A 21 9.06 -11.31 29.83
N GLN A 22 8.25 -12.08 30.55
CA GLN A 22 7.22 -11.53 31.41
C GLN A 22 7.86 -10.47 32.30
N ASN A 23 7.41 -9.23 32.14
CA ASN A 23 7.32 -8.27 33.23
C ASN A 23 5.95 -7.61 33.09
N GLU A 24 4.98 -8.23 33.77
CA GLU A 24 3.72 -7.59 34.14
C GLU A 24 4.04 -6.43 35.06
N ASN A 25 4.07 -5.22 34.53
CA ASN A 25 3.48 -4.05 35.19
C ASN A 25 3.38 -2.91 34.19
N ILE A 26 2.15 -2.73 33.69
CA ILE A 26 1.66 -1.56 32.98
C ILE A 26 2.36 -1.33 31.62
N GLN A 27 2.07 -2.19 30.65
CA GLN A 27 1.97 -1.66 29.28
C GLN A 27 0.81 -0.67 29.28
N HIS A 28 1.10 0.62 29.46
CA HIS A 28 0.16 1.67 29.07
C HIS A 28 -0.19 1.38 27.62
N GLN A 29 -1.43 0.92 27.36
CA GLN A 29 -1.91 0.77 26.00
C GLN A 29 -1.73 2.14 25.33
N LEU A 30 -0.91 2.23 24.29
CA LEU A 30 -0.60 3.50 23.61
C LEU A 30 -1.88 4.22 23.16
N PHE A 31 -2.94 3.44 22.93
CA PHE A 31 -4.28 3.92 22.63
C PHE A 31 -5.30 3.26 23.55
N ARG A 32 -6.30 4.03 23.97
CA ARG A 32 -7.51 3.53 24.64
C ARG A 32 -8.70 3.65 23.71
N ARG A 33 -9.74 2.83 23.92
CA ARG A 33 -11.00 3.04 23.21
C ARG A 33 -11.60 4.40 23.60
N ALA A 34 -12.15 5.12 22.63
CA ALA A 34 -12.87 6.35 22.90
C ALA A 34 -14.09 6.05 23.80
N THR A 35 -14.34 6.93 24.77
CA THR A 35 -15.56 6.87 25.59
C THR A 35 -16.79 7.23 24.74
N LEU A 36 -17.99 6.98 25.27
CA LEU A 36 -19.23 7.35 24.59
C LEU A 36 -19.32 8.86 24.34
N GLN A 37 -18.89 9.69 25.29
CA GLN A 37 -18.90 11.15 25.15
C GLN A 37 -17.93 11.61 24.05
N GLU A 38 -16.72 11.07 24.05
CA GLU A 38 -15.72 11.38 23.01
C GLU A 38 -16.21 10.93 21.64
N THR A 39 -16.74 9.71 21.53
CA THR A 39 -17.29 9.19 20.27
C THR A 39 -18.43 10.07 19.75
N THR A 40 -19.31 10.53 20.64
CA THR A 40 -20.42 11.42 20.28
C THR A 40 -19.91 12.77 19.76
N TRP A 41 -18.95 13.39 20.47
CA TRP A 41 -18.36 14.66 20.05
C TRP A 41 -17.57 14.54 18.76
N LEU A 42 -16.78 13.47 18.62
CA LEU A 42 -15.96 13.17 17.45
C LEU A 42 -16.84 12.93 16.22
N ASN A 43 -17.97 12.23 16.36
CA ASN A 43 -18.94 12.02 15.27
C ASN A 43 -19.70 13.30 14.85
N GLN A 44 -19.66 14.37 15.66
CA GLN A 44 -20.18 15.69 15.27
C GLN A 44 -19.17 16.49 14.44
N GLN A 45 -17.89 16.08 14.40
CA GLN A 45 -16.88 16.70 13.56
C GLN A 45 -17.04 16.22 12.12
N ALA A 46 -17.19 17.16 11.17
CA ALA A 46 -17.41 16.85 9.76
C ALA A 46 -16.36 15.88 9.18
N ASP A 47 -15.11 16.06 9.59
CA ASP A 47 -13.98 15.30 9.06
C ASP A 47 -13.91 13.85 9.56
N LEU A 48 -14.50 13.53 10.73
CA LEU A 48 -14.59 12.14 11.18
C LEU A 48 -15.88 11.45 10.71
N HIS A 49 -16.98 12.20 10.66
CA HIS A 49 -18.28 11.67 10.25
C HIS A 49 -18.22 11.00 8.87
N SER A 50 -17.34 11.49 7.98
CA SER A 50 -17.17 10.95 6.64
C SER A 50 -16.45 9.59 6.61
N VAL A 51 -15.64 9.23 7.62
CA VAL A 51 -14.69 8.09 7.62
C VAL A 51 -15.29 6.76 8.08
N HIS A 52 -16.57 6.75 8.52
CA HIS A 52 -17.31 5.54 8.88
C HIS A 52 -16.54 4.57 9.80
N CYS A 53 -15.87 5.11 10.82
CA CYS A 53 -15.12 4.34 11.80
C CYS A 53 -16.03 3.36 12.55
N ALA A 54 -15.72 2.07 12.46
CA ALA A 54 -16.37 1.02 13.26
C ALA A 54 -15.84 0.99 14.69
N ASP A 55 -14.55 1.27 14.87
CA ASP A 55 -13.93 1.49 16.17
C ASP A 55 -13.12 2.78 16.19
N LEU A 56 -13.12 3.43 17.35
CA LEU A 56 -12.43 4.69 17.57
C LEU A 56 -11.55 4.57 18.81
N PHE A 57 -10.28 4.86 18.62
CA PHE A 57 -9.25 4.83 19.64
C PHE A 57 -8.57 6.19 19.75
N VAL A 58 -8.19 6.56 20.95
CA VAL A 58 -7.55 7.84 21.28
C VAL A 58 -6.24 7.53 21.99
N ALA A 59 -5.16 8.22 21.61
CA ALA A 59 -3.87 8.08 22.29
C ALA A 59 -4.03 8.36 23.79
N SER A 60 -3.42 7.51 24.62
CA SER A 60 -3.69 7.49 26.06
C SER A 60 -3.20 8.73 26.81
N ASP A 61 -2.32 9.53 26.21
CA ASP A 61 -1.85 10.84 26.69
C ASP A 61 -2.86 11.98 26.47
N ILE A 62 -3.90 11.75 25.66
CA ILE A 62 -5.01 12.69 25.45
C ILE A 62 -6.07 12.47 26.54
N SER A 63 -6.10 13.38 27.51
CA SER A 63 -7.05 13.35 28.64
C SER A 63 -8.46 13.80 28.26
N THR A 64 -8.58 14.79 27.36
CA THR A 64 -9.88 15.29 26.86
C THR A 64 -9.77 15.65 25.37
N THR A 65 -10.59 15.03 24.53
CA THR A 65 -10.56 15.30 23.07
C THR A 65 -11.20 16.64 22.71
N THR A 66 -12.17 17.12 23.50
CA THR A 66 -12.89 18.39 23.26
C THR A 66 -12.03 19.63 23.43
N ALA A 67 -10.82 19.50 23.98
CA ALA A 67 -9.85 20.60 24.10
C ALA A 67 -9.06 20.84 22.80
N TYR A 68 -9.21 19.97 21.80
CA TYR A 68 -8.46 20.00 20.55
C TYR A 68 -9.40 20.21 19.35
N SER A 69 -8.84 20.74 18.28
CA SER A 69 -9.48 20.71 16.96
C SER A 69 -9.12 19.41 16.24
N LEU A 70 -10.00 18.88 15.39
CA LEU A 70 -9.64 17.80 14.47
C LEU A 70 -9.01 18.42 13.23
N ALA A 71 -7.80 17.97 12.85
CA ALA A 71 -7.22 18.40 11.59
C ALA A 71 -8.07 17.87 10.41
N PRO A 72 -8.18 18.62 9.29
CA PRO A 72 -8.90 18.16 8.12
C PRO A 72 -8.43 16.77 7.69
N VAL A 73 -9.36 15.83 7.56
CA VAL A 73 -9.05 14.47 7.14
C VAL A 73 -9.21 14.42 5.62
N VAL A 74 -8.09 14.42 4.91
CA VAL A 74 -8.08 14.14 3.47
C VAL A 74 -7.95 12.62 3.29
N MET A 75 -9.05 11.95 2.95
CA MET A 75 -9.05 10.53 2.58
C MET A 75 -8.93 10.45 1.05
N THR A 76 -7.80 9.98 0.54
CA THR A 76 -7.53 9.96 -0.92
C THR A 76 -8.48 9.08 -1.73
N PHE A 77 -8.97 7.98 -1.14
CA PHE A 77 -9.62 6.93 -1.93
C PHE A 77 -10.93 6.48 -1.32
N SER A 78 -10.99 6.16 -0.04
CA SER A 78 -12.26 5.71 0.53
C SER A 78 -12.39 6.10 1.97
N SER A 79 -13.50 6.77 2.27
CA SER A 79 -13.94 7.06 3.62
C SER A 79 -14.81 5.91 4.18
N ARG A 80 -14.86 4.78 3.46
CA ARG A 80 -15.58 3.55 3.82
C ARG A 80 -14.70 2.33 3.55
N PRO A 81 -14.98 1.18 4.16
CA PRO A 81 -14.33 -0.05 3.74
C PRO A 81 -14.51 -0.33 2.25
N LEU A 82 -13.45 -0.74 1.55
CA LEU A 82 -13.48 -1.13 0.13
C LEU A 82 -14.50 -2.24 -0.14
N PHE A 83 -14.66 -3.15 0.83
CA PHE A 83 -15.59 -4.27 0.76
C PHE A 83 -16.55 -4.27 1.96
N VAL A 84 -17.74 -4.83 1.76
CA VAL A 84 -18.85 -4.81 2.76
C VAL A 84 -18.45 -5.46 4.09
N GLN A 85 -17.63 -6.50 4.04
CA GLN A 85 -17.10 -7.23 5.19
C GLN A 85 -15.88 -6.54 5.85
N GLY A 86 -15.39 -5.44 5.28
CA GLY A 86 -14.28 -4.68 5.83
C GLY A 86 -14.71 -3.86 7.05
N ARG A 87 -13.75 -3.52 7.89
CA ARG A 87 -13.95 -2.79 9.14
C ARG A 87 -12.91 -1.67 9.24
N MET A 88 -13.38 -0.44 9.40
CA MET A 88 -12.51 0.73 9.57
C MET A 88 -12.24 0.97 11.06
N THR A 89 -10.98 0.94 11.46
CA THR A 89 -10.50 1.31 12.78
C THR A 89 -9.81 2.67 12.71
N CYS A 90 -10.24 3.59 13.55
CA CYS A 90 -9.73 4.96 13.57
C CYS A 90 -8.94 5.21 14.86
N GLN A 91 -7.77 5.83 14.72
CA GLN A 91 -6.88 6.16 15.81
C GLN A 91 -6.58 7.66 15.79
N LEU A 92 -6.74 8.32 16.93
CA LEU A 92 -6.46 9.74 17.11
C LEU A 92 -5.20 9.94 17.94
N THR A 93 -4.31 10.79 17.46
CA THR A 93 -3.09 11.22 18.16
C THR A 93 -2.97 12.74 18.12
N LEU A 94 -2.14 13.32 18.99
CA LEU A 94 -1.74 14.71 18.88
C LEU A 94 -1.00 14.94 17.57
N SER A 95 -1.34 16.01 16.86
CA SER A 95 -0.61 16.41 15.67
C SER A 95 0.80 16.84 16.04
N ARG A 96 1.78 16.37 15.25
CA ARG A 96 3.17 16.83 15.39
C ARG A 96 3.40 18.19 14.74
N ASN A 97 2.56 18.54 13.76
CA ASN A 97 2.76 19.70 12.90
C ASN A 97 1.89 20.90 13.31
N THR A 98 0.74 20.64 13.93
CA THR A 98 -0.22 21.69 14.32
C THR A 98 -0.54 21.57 15.82
N PRO A 99 0.12 22.38 16.68
CA PRO A 99 -0.17 22.38 18.11
C PRO A 99 -1.66 22.63 18.38
N GLY A 100 -2.27 21.84 19.27
CA GLY A 100 -3.69 21.97 19.61
C GLY A 100 -4.65 21.28 18.62
N SER A 101 -4.14 20.44 17.71
CA SER A 101 -4.97 19.60 16.86
C SER A 101 -4.72 18.10 17.03
N LEU A 102 -5.70 17.30 16.62
CA LEU A 102 -5.66 15.86 16.52
C LEU A 102 -5.47 15.43 15.06
N GLU A 103 -4.64 14.42 14.85
CA GLU A 103 -4.50 13.70 13.59
C GLU A 103 -5.27 12.38 13.65
N LEU A 104 -6.01 12.08 12.58
CA LEU A 104 -6.73 10.83 12.41
C LEU A 104 -5.94 9.88 11.51
N PHE A 105 -5.73 8.67 12.01
CA PHE A 105 -5.23 7.54 11.23
C PHE A 105 -6.36 6.53 11.08
N ALA A 106 -6.72 6.21 9.83
CA ALA A 106 -7.74 5.23 9.53
C ALA A 106 -7.08 3.97 8.98
N ARG A 107 -7.45 2.82 9.53
CA ARG A 107 -6.99 1.49 9.10
C ARG A 107 -8.20 0.65 8.75
N GLU A 108 -8.24 0.14 7.54
CA GLU A 108 -9.21 -0.85 7.11
C GLU A 108 -8.62 -2.25 7.27
N ASP A 109 -9.37 -3.14 7.92
CA ASP A 109 -9.11 -4.57 7.92
C ASP A 109 -10.28 -5.31 7.27
N GLY A 110 -9.99 -6.28 6.40
CA GLY A 110 -11.04 -7.06 5.76
C GLY A 110 -10.55 -8.38 5.18
N TYR A 111 -11.48 -9.10 4.55
CA TYR A 111 -11.22 -10.41 3.96
C TYR A 111 -11.81 -10.53 2.56
N LEU A 112 -11.11 -11.21 1.66
CA LEU A 112 -11.60 -11.61 0.34
C LEU A 112 -11.50 -13.13 0.22
N GLY A 113 -12.61 -13.81 0.53
CA GLY A 113 -12.62 -15.26 0.70
C GLY A 113 -11.61 -15.65 1.76
N ASN A 114 -10.50 -16.24 1.32
CA ASN A 114 -9.44 -16.73 2.19
C ASN A 114 -8.22 -15.78 2.27
N ALA A 115 -8.25 -14.57 1.74
CA ALA A 115 -7.15 -13.61 1.91
C ALA A 115 -7.56 -12.52 2.90
N GLN A 116 -6.73 -12.20 3.89
CA GLN A 116 -6.90 -11.00 4.69
C GLN A 116 -6.20 -9.84 3.97
N TYR A 117 -6.75 -8.63 4.10
CA TYR A 117 -6.08 -7.42 3.68
C TYR A 117 -6.15 -6.38 4.79
N THR A 118 -5.12 -5.54 4.83
CA THR A 118 -5.04 -4.40 5.74
C THR A 118 -4.58 -3.20 4.93
N LEU A 119 -5.31 -2.09 5.02
CA LEU A 119 -4.98 -0.82 4.39
C LEU A 119 -4.93 0.27 5.45
N THR A 120 -3.90 1.09 5.43
CA THR A 120 -3.75 2.25 6.30
C THR A 120 -3.78 3.50 5.44
N HIS A 121 -4.68 4.41 5.79
CA HIS A 121 -4.87 5.68 5.12
C HIS A 121 -4.03 6.73 5.84
N THR A 122 -3.11 7.37 5.11
CA THR A 122 -2.17 8.35 5.65
C THR A 122 -2.29 9.68 4.90
N GLY A 123 -3.48 10.28 4.97
CA GLY A 123 -3.77 11.48 4.17
C GLY A 123 -3.92 11.11 2.70
N VAL A 124 -3.06 11.70 1.85
CA VAL A 124 -3.06 11.56 0.37
C VAL A 124 -2.55 10.21 -0.17
N ASN A 125 -2.24 9.25 0.72
CA ASN A 125 -1.79 7.92 0.35
C ASN A 125 -2.54 6.81 1.11
N ALA A 126 -2.55 5.64 0.49
CA ALA A 126 -2.96 4.37 1.06
C ALA A 126 -1.75 3.43 1.05
N ASP A 127 -1.53 2.70 2.14
CA ASP A 127 -0.50 1.67 2.18
C ASP A 127 -0.99 0.43 2.92
N GLY A 128 -0.56 -0.75 2.50
CA GLY A 128 -1.17 -1.96 3.00
C GLY A 128 -0.55 -3.26 2.54
N TYR A 129 -1.18 -4.35 2.99
CA TYR A 129 -0.73 -5.70 2.71
C TYR A 129 -1.91 -6.65 2.55
N ILE A 130 -1.81 -7.55 1.57
CA ILE A 130 -2.76 -8.64 1.32
C ILE A 130 -2.05 -9.96 1.62
N SER A 131 -2.40 -10.57 2.75
CA SER A 131 -1.74 -11.78 3.25
C SER A 131 -2.61 -12.54 4.24
N LYS A 132 -2.33 -13.83 4.43
CA LYS A 132 -2.80 -14.61 5.59
C LYS A 132 -1.69 -14.94 6.61
N GLY A 133 -0.45 -14.57 6.31
CA GLY A 133 0.75 -14.92 7.08
C GLY A 133 1.93 -13.98 6.78
N VAL A 134 3.14 -14.53 6.73
CA VAL A 134 4.37 -13.74 6.58
C VAL A 134 4.61 -13.30 5.11
N GLU A 135 4.02 -14.02 4.15
CA GLU A 135 4.15 -13.74 2.71
C GLU A 135 2.82 -13.25 2.11
N GLY A 136 2.89 -12.31 1.19
CA GLY A 136 1.73 -11.65 0.59
C GLY A 136 2.12 -10.50 -0.32
N TRP A 137 1.11 -9.79 -0.81
CA TRP A 137 1.28 -8.65 -1.70
C TRP A 137 1.28 -7.36 -0.91
N HIS A 138 2.30 -6.53 -1.12
CA HIS A 138 2.23 -5.14 -0.73
C HIS A 138 1.23 -4.41 -1.61
N PHE A 139 0.56 -3.41 -1.06
CA PHE A 139 -0.40 -2.57 -1.76
C PHE A 139 -0.15 -1.11 -1.44
N SER A 140 -0.24 -0.23 -2.43
CA SER A 140 -0.31 1.20 -2.15
C SER A 140 -1.07 1.94 -3.25
N CYS A 141 -1.78 3.00 -2.87
CA CYS A 141 -2.29 4.02 -3.77
C CYS A 141 -1.65 5.34 -3.38
N GLU A 142 -1.03 6.01 -4.34
CA GLU A 142 -0.26 7.23 -4.07
C GLU A 142 -0.65 8.35 -5.02
N THR A 143 -0.71 9.54 -4.46
CA THR A 143 -0.81 10.81 -5.17
C THR A 143 0.46 11.57 -4.87
N ARG A 144 1.46 11.48 -5.75
CA ARG A 144 2.69 12.27 -5.59
C ARG A 144 2.69 13.38 -6.61
N GLU A 145 2.32 14.58 -6.14
CA GLU A 145 2.71 15.82 -6.80
C GLU A 145 4.23 15.96 -6.69
N ASN A 146 4.87 16.14 -7.82
CA ASN A 146 6.30 16.15 -7.94
C ASN A 146 6.90 17.45 -7.35
N VAL A 147 7.94 17.29 -6.53
CA VAL A 147 8.69 18.42 -5.93
C VAL A 147 9.92 18.78 -6.77
N ASN A 148 10.32 17.93 -7.73
CA ASN A 148 11.52 18.10 -8.55
C ASN A 148 11.24 17.77 -10.03
N GLU A 149 11.39 18.74 -10.94
CA GLU A 149 11.10 18.69 -12.41
C GLU A 149 11.63 17.48 -13.22
N GLN A 150 12.38 16.54 -12.63
CA GLN A 150 12.99 15.38 -13.29
C GLN A 150 12.23 14.05 -13.13
N GLU A 151 11.21 13.97 -12.28
CA GLU A 151 10.37 12.76 -12.15
C GLU A 151 8.93 13.07 -12.64
N ALA A 152 8.22 12.09 -13.22
CA ALA A 152 6.83 12.32 -13.60
C ALA A 152 5.93 12.22 -12.35
N ASP A 153 4.90 13.07 -12.27
CA ASP A 153 3.82 12.90 -11.28
C ASP A 153 3.29 11.47 -11.35
N PHE A 154 3.21 10.80 -10.20
CA PHE A 154 2.63 9.46 -10.12
C PHE A 154 1.32 9.51 -9.37
N HIS A 155 0.27 9.22 -10.13
CA HIS A 155 -1.06 8.95 -9.62
C HIS A 155 -1.36 7.51 -9.96
N GLY A 156 -1.57 6.66 -8.97
CA GLY A 156 -1.72 5.24 -9.27
C GLY A 156 -1.85 4.37 -8.03
N CYS A 157 -2.48 3.23 -8.24
CA CYS A 157 -2.49 2.15 -7.27
C CYS A 157 -1.64 0.99 -7.79
N PHE A 158 -0.97 0.28 -6.90
CA PHE A 158 -0.22 -0.90 -7.27
C PHE A 158 -0.25 -1.95 -6.17
N ILE A 159 -0.02 -3.19 -6.60
CA ILE A 159 0.39 -4.27 -5.72
C ILE A 159 1.75 -4.79 -6.18
N ASN A 160 2.59 -5.22 -5.25
CA ASN A 160 3.89 -5.79 -5.59
C ASN A 160 4.36 -6.89 -4.65
N ASP A 161 5.25 -7.73 -5.18
CA ASP A 161 6.12 -8.64 -4.44
C ASP A 161 7.53 -8.54 -5.05
N ASP A 162 8.55 -8.41 -4.19
CA ASP A 162 9.92 -8.03 -4.59
C ASP A 162 9.89 -6.83 -5.55
N ASN A 163 10.32 -7.04 -6.80
CA ASN A 163 10.37 -6.02 -7.84
C ASN A 163 9.29 -6.19 -8.91
N PHE A 164 8.34 -7.11 -8.75
CA PHE A 164 7.25 -7.33 -9.70
C PHE A 164 5.99 -6.57 -9.28
N TYR A 165 5.53 -5.68 -10.14
CA TYR A 165 4.42 -4.78 -9.87
C TYR A 165 3.26 -5.07 -10.82
N ILE A 166 2.04 -5.06 -10.26
CA ILE A 166 0.80 -4.91 -11.02
C ILE A 166 0.21 -3.58 -10.60
N GLN A 167 0.09 -2.66 -11.55
CA GLN A 167 -0.30 -1.28 -11.34
C GLN A 167 -1.58 -0.98 -12.09
N LYS A 168 -2.35 -0.03 -11.56
CA LYS A 168 -3.47 0.61 -12.22
C LYS A 168 -3.20 2.11 -12.19
N VAL A 169 -3.02 2.67 -13.38
CA VAL A 169 -2.49 4.03 -13.59
C VAL A 169 -3.42 4.79 -14.54
N PRO A 170 -3.51 6.13 -14.45
CA PRO A 170 -4.19 6.95 -15.43
C PRO A 170 -3.45 6.88 -16.77
N GLU A 171 -4.02 7.52 -17.79
CA GLU A 171 -3.36 7.67 -19.08
C GLU A 171 -1.97 8.30 -18.91
N LEU A 172 -0.95 7.66 -19.48
CA LEU A 172 0.42 8.19 -19.54
C LEU A 172 0.60 8.88 -20.89
N THR A 173 0.10 10.11 -21.02
CA THR A 173 0.03 10.85 -22.29
C THR A 173 1.37 10.96 -23.02
N ALA A 174 2.47 11.16 -22.28
CA ALA A 174 3.81 11.26 -22.86
C ALA A 174 4.31 9.97 -23.55
N LEU A 175 3.69 8.83 -23.21
CA LEU A 175 4.02 7.50 -23.72
C LEU A 175 2.90 6.92 -24.60
N GLU A 176 1.82 7.65 -24.84
CA GLU A 176 0.61 7.18 -25.54
C GLU A 176 0.07 5.86 -24.94
N VAL A 177 0.22 5.66 -23.63
CA VAL A 177 -0.29 4.50 -22.91
C VAL A 177 -1.64 4.85 -22.30
N PRO A 178 -2.73 4.14 -22.65
CA PRO A 178 -4.06 4.42 -22.12
C PRO A 178 -4.15 4.12 -20.62
N GLU A 179 -5.15 4.72 -19.95
CA GLU A 179 -5.51 4.35 -18.59
C GLU A 179 -5.75 2.84 -18.49
N GLY A 180 -5.26 2.22 -17.42
CA GLY A 180 -5.56 0.83 -17.12
C GLY A 180 -4.42 0.11 -16.42
N TYR A 181 -4.30 -1.18 -16.71
CA TYR A 181 -3.28 -2.01 -16.10
C TYR A 181 -1.91 -1.85 -16.73
N LEU A 182 -0.90 -1.89 -15.87
CA LEU A 182 0.51 -1.93 -16.21
C LEU A 182 1.21 -2.97 -15.33
N ILE A 183 1.93 -3.90 -15.94
CA ILE A 183 2.78 -4.89 -15.25
C ILE A 183 4.24 -4.52 -15.52
N SER A 184 5.01 -4.29 -14.46
CA SER A 184 6.38 -3.80 -14.57
C SER A 184 7.34 -4.48 -13.60
N VAL A 185 8.64 -4.33 -13.92
CA VAL A 185 9.71 -4.61 -12.97
C VAL A 185 10.28 -3.29 -12.46
N GLY A 186 9.97 -2.97 -11.20
CA GLY A 186 10.17 -1.66 -10.61
C GLY A 186 8.92 -0.79 -10.68
N LYS A 187 8.82 0.16 -9.74
CA LYS A 187 7.65 1.03 -9.57
C LYS A 187 7.58 2.16 -10.58
N MET A 188 8.64 2.95 -10.69
CA MET A 188 8.72 4.13 -11.57
C MET A 188 9.84 4.02 -12.62
N ARG A 189 10.97 3.43 -12.22
CA ARG A 189 12.11 3.16 -13.12
C ARG A 189 11.99 1.72 -13.58
N PHE A 190 11.34 1.54 -14.72
CA PHE A 190 11.01 0.23 -15.25
C PHE A 190 12.22 -0.45 -15.87
N ASN A 191 12.53 -1.65 -15.38
CA ASN A 191 13.46 -2.53 -16.06
C ASN A 191 12.72 -3.27 -17.18
N PRO A 192 13.30 -3.37 -18.38
CA PRO A 192 12.67 -4.09 -19.49
C PRO A 192 12.35 -5.54 -19.12
N ILE A 193 11.06 -5.87 -19.16
CA ILE A 193 10.59 -7.25 -19.02
C ILE A 193 10.97 -7.99 -20.30
N SER A 194 11.88 -8.96 -20.18
CA SER A 194 12.25 -9.83 -21.29
C SER A 194 11.17 -10.87 -21.54
N GLN A 195 10.57 -11.41 -20.47
CA GLN A 195 9.54 -12.42 -20.54
C GLN A 195 8.73 -12.47 -19.25
N LEU A 196 7.41 -12.56 -19.35
CA LEU A 196 6.51 -12.94 -18.25
C LEU A 196 5.82 -14.25 -18.61
N ARG A 197 5.90 -15.26 -17.74
CA ARG A 197 5.22 -16.54 -17.90
C ARG A 197 4.23 -16.77 -16.77
N ILE A 198 3.01 -17.12 -17.14
CA ILE A 198 1.93 -17.49 -16.21
C ILE A 198 1.38 -18.84 -16.67
N GLY A 199 1.74 -19.90 -15.94
CA GLY A 199 1.47 -21.27 -16.37
C GLY A 199 2.17 -21.58 -17.69
N LYS A 200 1.39 -21.84 -18.75
CA LYS A 200 1.89 -22.10 -20.12
C LYS A 200 1.86 -20.86 -21.02
N SER A 201 1.23 -19.77 -20.57
CA SER A 201 1.12 -18.53 -21.34
C SER A 201 2.37 -17.69 -21.17
N GLU A 202 2.78 -17.07 -22.27
CA GLU A 202 3.91 -16.15 -22.31
C GLU A 202 3.43 -14.78 -22.76
N PHE A 203 3.92 -13.76 -22.06
CA PHE A 203 3.60 -12.35 -22.27
C PHE A 203 4.90 -11.59 -22.42
N ILE A 204 4.98 -10.77 -23.46
CA ILE A 204 6.14 -9.93 -23.78
C ILE A 204 5.72 -8.47 -23.85
N THR A 205 6.67 -7.57 -23.71
CA THR A 205 6.42 -6.13 -23.87
C THR A 205 6.19 -5.77 -25.34
N ALA A 206 5.50 -4.67 -25.58
CA ALA A 206 5.47 -4.05 -26.91
C ALA A 206 6.87 -3.46 -27.22
N ALA A 207 7.19 -3.31 -28.52
CA ALA A 207 8.55 -3.12 -29.03
C ALA A 207 9.35 -1.94 -28.45
N ASP A 208 8.69 -0.97 -27.82
CA ASP A 208 9.32 0.25 -27.31
C ASP A 208 9.09 0.49 -25.80
N PHE A 209 8.44 -0.45 -25.11
CA PHE A 209 8.08 -0.29 -23.71
C PHE A 209 8.80 -1.30 -22.81
N PRO A 210 9.31 -0.87 -21.64
CA PRO A 210 9.94 -1.77 -20.67
C PRO A 210 8.93 -2.57 -19.82
N PHE A 211 7.62 -2.36 -20.02
CA PHE A 211 6.53 -2.96 -19.25
C PHE A 211 5.43 -3.49 -20.16
N ILE A 212 4.53 -4.30 -19.60
CA ILE A 212 3.35 -4.84 -20.29
C ILE A 212 2.15 -3.98 -19.88
N TYR A 213 1.36 -3.48 -20.83
CA TYR A 213 0.23 -2.57 -20.55
C TYR A 213 -1.02 -2.91 -21.39
N GLY A 214 -2.13 -2.23 -21.09
CA GLY A 214 -3.37 -2.32 -21.86
C GLY A 214 -3.97 -3.72 -21.86
N ASP A 215 -4.52 -4.15 -23.00
CA ASP A 215 -5.16 -5.47 -23.15
C ASP A 215 -4.21 -6.63 -22.84
N ASN A 216 -2.91 -6.48 -23.16
CA ASN A 216 -1.91 -7.51 -22.88
C ASN A 216 -1.72 -7.70 -21.37
N ALA A 217 -1.67 -6.59 -20.61
CA ALA A 217 -1.62 -6.64 -19.15
C ALA A 217 -2.92 -7.20 -18.56
N ALA A 218 -4.07 -6.77 -19.07
CA ALA A 218 -5.37 -7.29 -18.64
C ALA A 218 -5.49 -8.80 -18.86
N GLN A 219 -5.01 -9.32 -20.00
CA GLN A 219 -4.95 -10.75 -20.28
C GLN A 219 -3.98 -11.51 -19.36
N ALA A 220 -2.81 -10.93 -19.07
CA ALA A 220 -1.87 -11.52 -18.12
C ALA A 220 -2.49 -11.63 -16.72
N ILE A 221 -3.12 -10.55 -16.23
CA ILE A 221 -3.85 -10.54 -14.96
C ILE A 221 -5.00 -11.53 -14.97
N ALA A 222 -5.73 -11.63 -16.08
CA ALA A 222 -6.78 -12.62 -16.29
C ALA A 222 -6.27 -14.07 -16.29
N ASN A 223 -4.96 -14.30 -16.38
CA ASN A 223 -4.36 -15.62 -16.26
C ASN A 223 -3.73 -15.90 -14.89
N LEU A 224 -3.64 -14.93 -13.98
CA LEU A 224 -3.14 -15.16 -12.62
C LEU A 224 -4.12 -16.04 -11.84
N GLU A 225 -3.90 -17.34 -11.79
CA GLU A 225 -4.72 -18.28 -11.01
C GLU A 225 -3.84 -18.91 -9.92
N GLY A 226 -4.45 -19.30 -8.81
CA GLY A 226 -3.69 -19.65 -7.60
C GLY A 226 -2.82 -20.90 -7.72
N ASP A 227 -3.04 -21.73 -8.73
CA ASP A 227 -2.27 -22.94 -9.04
C ASP A 227 -1.22 -22.73 -10.14
N LYS A 228 -1.20 -21.56 -10.79
CA LYS A 228 -0.28 -21.28 -11.89
C LYS A 228 1.04 -20.72 -11.37
N ARG A 229 2.13 -21.29 -11.88
CA ARG A 229 3.47 -20.72 -11.69
C ARG A 229 3.58 -19.39 -12.42
N VAL A 230 4.00 -18.35 -11.71
CA VAL A 230 4.28 -17.02 -12.26
C VAL A 230 5.78 -16.78 -12.18
N SER A 231 6.41 -16.51 -13.33
CA SER A 231 7.84 -16.19 -13.40
C SER A 231 8.08 -15.08 -14.39
N TRP A 232 9.02 -14.19 -14.08
CA TRP A 232 9.40 -13.09 -14.95
C TRP A 232 10.91 -13.02 -15.08
N SER A 233 11.37 -12.56 -16.23
CA SER A 233 12.75 -12.23 -16.48
C SER A 233 12.89 -10.80 -16.97
N TRP A 234 13.98 -10.15 -16.58
CA TRP A 234 14.23 -8.75 -16.89
C TRP A 234 15.72 -8.45 -17.01
N GLY A 235 16.04 -7.35 -17.68
CA GLY A 235 17.40 -6.89 -17.93
C GLY A 235 17.62 -6.50 -19.39
N ASP A 236 18.85 -6.14 -19.74
CA ASP A 236 19.23 -5.86 -21.13
C ASP A 236 19.25 -7.18 -21.92
N LEU A 237 18.34 -7.29 -22.89
CA LEU A 237 18.20 -8.40 -23.84
C LEU A 237 19.47 -8.65 -24.66
N ARG A 238 20.34 -7.64 -24.81
CA ARG A 238 21.62 -7.74 -25.51
C ARG A 238 22.77 -8.16 -24.60
N SER A 239 22.56 -8.15 -23.28
CA SER A 239 23.54 -8.58 -22.29
C SER A 239 23.29 -10.03 -21.85
N ARG A 240 24.34 -10.71 -21.37
CA ARG A 240 24.19 -12.05 -20.74
C ARG A 240 23.58 -12.00 -19.33
N GLN A 241 23.19 -10.84 -18.82
CA GLN A 241 22.71 -10.66 -17.45
C GLN A 241 21.19 -10.58 -17.38
N ILE A 242 20.50 -11.59 -17.90
CA ILE A 242 19.05 -11.73 -17.70
C ILE A 242 18.81 -12.28 -16.30
N ARG A 243 18.08 -11.53 -15.48
CA ARG A 243 17.64 -11.99 -14.15
C ARG A 243 16.29 -12.64 -14.28
N THR A 244 16.06 -13.70 -13.51
CA THR A 244 14.79 -14.42 -13.50
C THR A 244 14.33 -14.63 -12.07
N ARG A 245 13.03 -14.40 -11.84
CA ARG A 245 12.36 -14.66 -10.56
C ARG A 245 11.09 -15.48 -10.80
N THR A 246 10.61 -16.09 -9.73
CA THR A 246 9.35 -16.84 -9.71
C THR A 246 8.67 -16.46 -8.41
N LEU A 247 7.38 -16.10 -8.47
CA LEU A 247 6.59 -15.84 -7.27
C LEU A 247 6.54 -17.13 -6.43
N SER A 248 6.56 -17.00 -5.11
CA SER A 248 6.29 -18.17 -4.27
C SER A 248 4.88 -18.70 -4.59
N PRO A 249 4.63 -20.02 -4.54
CA PRO A 249 3.29 -20.57 -4.73
C PRO A 249 2.25 -19.93 -3.81
N GLN A 250 2.65 -19.61 -2.58
CA GLN A 250 1.80 -18.95 -1.59
C GLN A 250 1.38 -17.55 -2.07
N ILE A 251 2.33 -16.73 -2.53
CA ILE A 251 2.04 -15.38 -3.04
C ILE A 251 1.21 -15.44 -4.33
N ALA A 252 1.47 -16.41 -5.20
CA ALA A 252 0.69 -16.61 -6.43
C ALA A 252 -0.79 -16.90 -6.12
N THR A 253 -1.10 -17.67 -5.06
CA THR A 253 -2.50 -17.92 -4.63
C THR A 253 -3.24 -16.65 -4.20
N LEU A 254 -2.51 -15.63 -3.76
CA LEU A 254 -3.06 -14.35 -3.30
C LEU A 254 -3.18 -13.30 -4.41
N ALA A 255 -2.67 -13.57 -5.62
CA ALA A 255 -2.66 -12.61 -6.72
C ALA A 255 -4.07 -12.12 -7.09
N ARG A 256 -5.06 -13.02 -7.19
CA ARG A 256 -6.45 -12.62 -7.51
C ARG A 256 -7.11 -11.77 -6.43
N PRO A 257 -7.08 -12.16 -5.15
CA PRO A 257 -7.51 -11.27 -4.08
C PRO A 257 -6.82 -9.91 -4.11
N ALA A 258 -5.49 -9.87 -4.31
CA ALA A 258 -4.73 -8.62 -4.35
C ALA A 258 -5.17 -7.73 -5.52
N VAL A 259 -5.36 -8.30 -6.72
CA VAL A 259 -5.90 -7.56 -7.90
C VAL A 259 -7.30 -7.03 -7.63
N LYS A 260 -8.16 -7.78 -6.91
CA LYS A 260 -9.50 -7.28 -6.53
C LYS A 260 -9.43 -6.09 -5.57
N VAL A 261 -8.51 -6.12 -4.60
CA VAL A 261 -8.26 -4.97 -3.72
C VAL A 261 -7.79 -3.77 -4.55
N LEU A 262 -6.82 -3.99 -5.45
CA LEU A 262 -6.32 -2.97 -6.38
C LEU A 262 -7.44 -2.33 -7.21
N ASP A 263 -8.30 -3.15 -7.82
CA ASP A 263 -9.41 -2.65 -8.63
C ASP A 263 -10.42 -1.84 -7.84
N ARG A 264 -10.74 -2.30 -6.63
CA ARG A 264 -11.71 -1.64 -5.77
C ARG A 264 -11.18 -0.33 -5.23
N ALA A 265 -9.89 -0.29 -4.89
CA ALA A 265 -9.23 0.95 -4.47
C ALA A 265 -9.17 1.96 -5.62
N TRP A 266 -8.76 1.54 -6.82
CA TRP A 266 -8.72 2.40 -8.01
C TRP A 266 -10.10 3.00 -8.35
N ALA A 267 -11.15 2.18 -8.28
CA ALA A 267 -12.50 2.64 -8.55
C ALA A 267 -13.04 3.65 -7.52
N SER A 268 -12.48 3.69 -6.31
CA SER A 268 -12.80 4.69 -5.29
C SER A 268 -11.85 5.89 -5.32
N TYR A 269 -10.71 5.77 -6.00
CA TYR A 269 -9.70 6.82 -6.14
C TYR A 269 -10.10 7.89 -7.18
N GLN A 270 -11.04 7.58 -8.08
CA GLN A 270 -11.64 8.49 -9.08
C GLN A 270 -12.81 9.29 -8.50
#